data_AF-A0A7Z2RMZ1-F1
#
_entry.id   AF-A0A7Z2RMZ1-F1
#
_cell.length_a   1.000
_cell.length_b   1.000
_cell.length_c   1.000
_cell.angle_alpha   90.00
_cell.angle_beta   90.00
_cell.angle_gamma   90.00
#
_symmetry.space_group_name_H-M   'P 1'
#
loop_
_entity.id
_entity.type
_entity.pdbx_description
1 polymer ?
#
loop_
_entity_poly.entity_id
_entity_poly.type
_entity_poly.pdbx_seq_one_letter_code
_entity_poly.pdbx_strand_id
1 'polypeptide(L)'
;MKVLDVDIKVKDSLIGGVINGVINGYIASHHFKGMDSVPMSLNVITNSEVTVWGQAVSLTFGLGIILSLITSKLFIHQLNKSHPQHISQLQSGFWSHLVPIAVTHAAALFGWFVAIAVIWTKYAGEVMVSSSSAVALVGLFAFIITIAVEVRTKKSIIYKKINLLEQPQ
;
A
#
# COMPACT_ATOMS: atom_id res chain seq x y z
N MET A 1 -30.20 -10.53 -11.33
CA MET A 1 -29.41 -10.85 -10.13
C MET A 1 -28.88 -9.53 -9.57
N LYS A 2 -29.09 -9.21 -8.29
CA LYS A 2 -28.68 -7.91 -7.72
C LYS A 2 -27.15 -7.91 -7.55
N VAL A 3 -26.48 -6.96 -8.20
CA VAL A 3 -25.04 -6.72 -8.00
C VAL A 3 -24.82 -6.40 -6.52
N LEU A 4 -23.73 -6.91 -5.93
CA LEU A 4 -23.29 -6.48 -4.59
C LEU A 4 -22.95 -4.99 -4.66
N ASP A 5 -23.90 -4.14 -4.29
CA ASP A 5 -23.76 -2.68 -4.25
C ASP A 5 -22.99 -2.28 -2.99
N VAL A 6 -21.68 -2.55 -3.01
CA VAL A 6 -20.76 -2.20 -1.92
C VAL A 6 -19.95 -0.99 -2.35
N ASP A 7 -20.32 0.17 -1.82
CA ASP A 7 -19.61 1.42 -2.05
C ASP A 7 -18.32 1.49 -1.21
N ILE A 8 -17.15 1.45 -1.85
CA ILE A 8 -15.86 1.55 -1.17
C ILE A 8 -15.47 3.03 -1.05
N LYS A 9 -15.58 3.56 0.17
CA LYS A 9 -15.22 4.95 0.46
C LYS A 9 -13.77 5.04 0.92
N VAL A 10 -13.03 6.02 0.38
CA VAL A 10 -11.66 6.34 0.82
C VAL A 10 -11.62 6.66 2.32
N LYS A 11 -12.70 7.25 2.86
CA LYS A 11 -12.86 7.57 4.28
C LYS A 11 -12.69 6.36 5.19
N ASP A 12 -13.08 5.17 4.74
CA ASP A 12 -13.00 3.94 5.53
C ASP A 12 -11.55 3.48 5.74
N SER A 13 -10.63 3.96 4.92
CA SER A 13 -9.20 3.66 4.97
C SER A 13 -8.38 4.76 5.65
N LEU A 14 -8.98 5.89 6.03
CA LEU A 14 -8.25 6.99 6.66
C LEU A 14 -7.69 6.61 8.02
N ILE A 15 -8.48 5.92 8.85
CA ILE A 15 -8.05 5.50 10.20
C ILE A 15 -6.88 4.52 10.10
N GLY A 16 -7.00 3.51 9.23
CA GLY A 16 -5.91 2.57 8.96
C GLY A 16 -4.66 3.25 8.43
N GLY A 17 -4.83 4.25 7.56
CA GLY A 17 -3.75 5.10 7.08
C GLY A 17 -3.04 5.85 8.21
N VAL A 18 -3.78 6.52 9.09
CA VAL A 18 -3.19 7.29 10.21
C VAL A 18 -2.38 6.37 11.12
N ILE A 19 -2.94 5.22 11.48
CA ILE A 19 -2.27 4.23 12.35
C ILE A 19 -0.96 3.76 11.69
N ASN A 20 -1.00 3.37 10.42
CA ASN A 20 0.20 2.93 9.71
C ASN A 20 1.22 4.06 9.55
N GLY A 21 0.78 5.29 9.27
CA GLY A 21 1.66 6.45 9.17
C GLY A 21 2.40 6.73 10.47
N VAL A 22 1.70 6.70 11.61
CA VAL A 22 2.30 6.88 12.94
C VAL A 22 3.30 5.77 13.26
N ILE A 23 2.94 4.50 13.01
CA ILE A 23 3.83 3.36 13.28
C ILE A 23 5.11 3.46 12.44
N ASN A 24 4.98 3.70 11.13
CA ASN A 24 6.15 3.79 10.26
C ASN A 24 6.99 5.04 10.51
N GLY A 25 6.37 6.17 10.87
CA GLY A 25 7.09 7.35 11.35
C GLY A 25 7.87 7.06 12.63
N TYR A 26 7.27 6.35 13.60
CA TYR A 26 7.97 5.95 14.82
C TYR A 26 9.16 5.02 14.51
N ILE A 27 9.00 4.04 13.63
CA ILE A 27 10.11 3.17 13.20
C ILE A 27 11.22 4.00 12.52
N ALA A 28 10.84 4.91 11.63
CA ALA A 28 11.78 5.82 10.97
C ALA A 28 12.52 6.73 11.95
N SER A 29 11.88 7.13 13.05
CA SER A 29 12.52 7.98 14.07
C SER A 29 13.69 7.29 14.77
N HIS A 30 13.57 5.98 15.01
CA HIS A 30 14.70 5.18 15.51
C HIS A 30 15.74 4.96 14.43
N HIS A 31 15.31 4.74 13.18
CA HIS A 31 16.21 4.55 12.06
C HIS A 31 17.06 5.78 11.77
N PHE A 32 16.50 6.98 11.94
CA PHE A 32 17.17 8.25 11.69
C PHE A 32 17.77 8.92 12.93
N LYS A 33 17.85 8.18 14.05
CA LYS A 33 18.35 8.71 15.32
C LYS A 33 19.84 9.00 15.23
N GLY A 34 20.23 10.21 15.64
CA GLY A 34 21.64 10.64 15.66
C GLY A 34 22.19 11.08 14.29
N MET A 35 21.34 11.14 13.25
CA MET A 35 21.70 11.74 11.97
C MET A 35 21.27 13.20 11.94
N ASP A 36 22.21 14.11 11.69
CA ASP A 36 21.93 15.55 11.56
C ASP A 36 21.15 15.84 10.27
N SER A 37 21.44 15.08 9.21
CA SER A 37 20.72 15.14 7.95
C SER A 37 20.59 13.74 7.36
N VAL A 38 19.49 13.52 6.64
CA VAL A 38 19.14 12.26 5.98
C VAL A 38 18.99 12.54 4.50
N PRO A 39 19.59 11.73 3.62
CA PRO A 39 19.43 11.92 2.19
C PRO A 39 18.00 11.59 1.78
N MET A 40 17.30 12.54 1.17
CA MET A 40 16.05 12.29 0.46
C MET A 40 16.32 11.52 -0.82
N SER A 41 17.28 12.00 -1.62
CA SER A 41 17.76 11.45 -2.89
C SER A 41 19.28 11.55 -2.98
N LEU A 42 19.91 10.60 -3.66
CA LEU A 42 21.34 10.59 -3.98
C LEU A 42 21.52 10.41 -5.49
N ASN A 43 22.55 11.02 -6.09
CA ASN A 43 22.83 10.85 -7.54
C ASN A 43 23.47 9.50 -7.86
N VAL A 44 23.73 8.67 -6.85
CA VAL A 44 24.35 7.36 -6.99
C VAL A 44 23.37 6.31 -6.49
N ILE A 45 23.09 5.29 -7.30
CA ILE A 45 22.39 4.09 -6.85
C ILE A 45 23.42 3.26 -6.07
N THR A 46 23.61 3.59 -4.80
CA THR A 46 24.47 2.85 -3.87
C THR A 46 23.62 2.14 -2.82
N ASN A 47 24.02 0.92 -2.44
CA ASN A 47 23.38 0.15 -1.37
C ASN A 47 23.87 0.55 0.04
N SER A 48 24.79 1.52 0.15
CA SER A 48 25.41 1.87 1.43
C SER A 48 24.66 2.94 2.22
N GLU A 49 23.85 3.78 1.56
CA GLU A 49 23.17 4.89 2.21
C GLU A 49 21.65 4.73 2.19
N VAL A 50 21.03 4.90 3.36
CA VAL A 50 19.58 4.84 3.51
C VAL A 50 18.99 6.18 3.14
N THR A 51 18.23 6.22 2.05
CA THR A 51 17.51 7.42 1.62
C THR A 51 16.03 7.36 2.00
N VAL A 52 15.37 8.52 2.12
CA VAL A 52 13.92 8.60 2.33
C VAL A 52 13.17 7.94 1.18
N TRP A 53 13.59 8.16 -0.07
CA TRP A 53 13.02 7.46 -1.23
C TRP A 53 13.24 5.95 -1.17
N GLY A 54 14.43 5.48 -0.77
CA GLY A 54 14.73 4.06 -0.61
C GLY A 54 13.84 3.39 0.44
N GLN A 55 13.60 4.07 1.56
CA GLN A 55 12.65 3.61 2.58
C GLN A 55 11.23 3.58 2.05
N ALA A 56 10.76 4.64 1.38
CA ALA A 56 9.42 4.70 0.81
C ALA A 56 9.19 3.56 -0.21
N VAL A 57 10.16 3.32 -1.10
CA VAL A 57 10.12 2.24 -2.10
C VAL A 57 10.05 0.88 -1.41
N SER A 58 10.90 0.62 -0.42
CA SER A 58 10.89 -0.66 0.31
C SER A 58 9.57 -0.88 1.06
N LEU A 59 9.03 0.18 1.67
CA LEU A 59 7.73 0.18 2.35
C LEU A 59 6.60 -0.14 1.37
N THR A 60 6.56 0.46 0.17
CA THR A 60 5.48 0.20 -0.80
C THR A 60 5.35 -1.29 -1.12
N PHE A 61 6.47 -1.99 -1.26
CA PHE A 61 6.46 -3.40 -1.62
C PHE A 61 6.12 -4.28 -0.42
N GLY A 62 6.87 -4.15 0.69
CA GLY A 62 6.66 -4.97 1.88
C GLY A 62 5.29 -4.72 2.54
N LEU A 63 4.99 -3.46 2.83
CA LEU A 63 3.72 -3.07 3.45
C LEU A 63 2.55 -3.32 2.49
N GLY A 64 2.73 -3.07 1.18
CA GLY A 64 1.68 -3.27 0.19
C GLY A 64 1.19 -4.72 0.10
N ILE A 65 2.09 -5.69 0.16
CA ILE A 65 1.71 -7.12 0.19
C ILE A 65 0.94 -7.43 1.47
N ILE A 66 1.49 -7.08 2.63
CA ILE A 66 0.90 -7.40 3.93
C ILE A 66 -0.48 -6.77 4.07
N LEU A 67 -0.60 -5.47 3.78
CA LEU A 67 -1.87 -4.76 3.85
C LEU A 67 -2.88 -5.32 2.87
N SER A 68 -2.49 -5.63 1.63
CA SER A 68 -3.43 -6.20 0.67
C SER A 68 -3.95 -7.56 1.14
N LEU A 69 -3.09 -8.43 1.69
CA LEU A 69 -3.52 -9.74 2.20
C LEU A 69 -4.46 -9.61 3.41
N ILE A 70 -4.11 -8.78 4.39
CA ILE A 70 -4.93 -8.54 5.58
C ILE A 70 -6.27 -7.91 5.17
N THR A 71 -6.23 -6.87 4.34
CA THR A 71 -7.44 -6.19 3.83
C THR A 71 -8.33 -7.18 3.10
N SER A 72 -7.76 -8.02 2.25
CA SER A 72 -8.53 -9.03 1.52
C SER A 72 -9.27 -9.98 2.46
N LYS A 73 -8.57 -10.50 3.49
CA LYS A 73 -9.15 -11.43 4.45
C LYS A 73 -10.24 -10.76 5.31
N LEU A 74 -9.96 -9.58 5.85
CA LEU A 74 -10.91 -8.85 6.67
C LEU A 74 -12.14 -8.44 5.87
N PHE A 75 -11.95 -7.96 4.65
CA PHE A 75 -13.04 -7.53 3.80
C PHE A 75 -13.93 -8.70 3.36
N ILE A 76 -13.35 -9.83 2.94
CA ILE A 76 -14.13 -11.04 2.64
C ILE A 76 -14.90 -11.54 3.86
N HIS A 77 -14.27 -11.53 5.04
CA HIS A 77 -14.95 -11.92 6.27
C HIS A 77 -16.15 -11.01 6.59
N GLN A 78 -15.99 -9.69 6.45
CA GLN A 78 -17.06 -8.72 6.63
C GLN A 78 -18.19 -8.90 5.60
N LEU A 79 -17.84 -9.16 4.33
CA LEU A 79 -18.82 -9.42 3.28
C LEU A 79 -19.61 -10.70 3.56
N ASN A 80 -18.95 -11.79 3.99
CA ASN A 80 -19.62 -13.03 4.35
C ASN A 80 -20.61 -12.84 5.51
N LYS A 81 -20.26 -12.00 6.49
CA LYS A 81 -21.13 -11.68 7.63
C LYS A 81 -22.33 -10.81 7.21
N SER A 82 -22.11 -9.85 6.32
CA SER A 82 -23.14 -8.88 5.91
C SER A 82 -24.05 -9.40 4.80
N HIS A 83 -23.56 -10.35 4.01
CA HIS A 83 -24.24 -10.91 2.84
C HIS A 83 -24.13 -12.45 2.81
N PRO A 84 -24.69 -13.16 3.80
CA PRO A 84 -24.56 -14.61 3.93
C PRO A 84 -25.09 -15.38 2.70
N GLN A 85 -26.05 -14.81 1.97
CA GLN A 85 -26.60 -15.38 0.73
C GLN A 85 -25.60 -15.45 -0.44
N HIS A 86 -24.46 -14.76 -0.36
CA HIS A 86 -23.43 -14.71 -1.42
C HIS A 86 -22.12 -15.45 -1.03
N ILE A 87 -22.10 -16.24 0.05
CA ILE A 87 -20.88 -16.88 0.57
C ILE A 87 -20.16 -17.76 -0.46
N SER A 88 -20.90 -18.56 -1.23
CA SER A 88 -20.32 -19.43 -2.28
C SER A 88 -19.62 -18.62 -3.37
N GLN A 89 -20.15 -17.43 -3.68
CA GLN A 89 -19.55 -16.50 -4.62
C GLN A 89 -18.35 -15.77 -4.01
N LEU A 90 -18.27 -15.61 -2.69
CA LEU A 90 -17.21 -14.88 -1.99
C LEU A 90 -16.01 -15.75 -1.60
N GLN A 91 -16.12 -17.07 -1.63
CA GLN A 91 -14.96 -17.96 -1.46
C GLN A 91 -13.91 -17.65 -2.54
N SER A 92 -12.69 -17.37 -2.08
CA SER A 92 -11.54 -17.14 -2.94
C SER A 92 -10.35 -17.92 -2.41
N GLY A 93 -9.70 -18.71 -3.27
CA GLY A 93 -8.46 -19.39 -2.93
C GLY A 93 -7.38 -18.38 -2.54
N PHE A 94 -6.74 -18.58 -1.39
CA PHE A 94 -5.70 -17.68 -0.88
C PHE A 94 -4.55 -17.52 -1.89
N TRP A 95 -4.00 -18.63 -2.36
CA TRP A 95 -2.86 -18.66 -3.28
C TRP A 95 -3.24 -18.26 -4.72
N SER A 96 -4.39 -18.69 -5.22
CA SER A 96 -4.79 -18.43 -6.60
C SER A 96 -5.40 -17.04 -6.84
N HIS A 97 -5.85 -16.36 -5.77
CA HIS A 97 -6.52 -15.06 -5.89
C HIS A 97 -5.90 -13.97 -5.03
N LEU A 98 -5.75 -14.19 -3.73
CA LEU A 98 -5.36 -13.10 -2.81
C LEU A 98 -3.89 -12.73 -2.94
N VAL A 99 -3.01 -13.72 -3.07
CA VAL A 99 -1.57 -13.50 -3.27
C VAL A 99 -1.31 -12.74 -4.59
N PRO A 100 -1.85 -13.16 -5.76
CA PRO A 100 -1.72 -12.39 -7.00
C PRO A 100 -2.19 -10.94 -6.87
N ILE A 101 -3.36 -10.70 -6.26
CA ILE A 101 -3.88 -9.33 -6.04
C ILE A 101 -2.89 -8.51 -5.21
N ALA A 102 -2.38 -9.08 -4.11
CA ALA A 102 -1.40 -8.41 -3.26
C ALA A 102 -0.09 -8.08 -3.98
N VAL A 103 0.46 -9.05 -4.72
CA VAL A 103 1.70 -8.87 -5.49
C VAL A 103 1.51 -7.83 -6.59
N THR A 104 0.40 -7.87 -7.34
CA THR A 104 0.14 -6.89 -8.41
C THR A 104 0.02 -5.47 -7.87
N HIS A 105 -0.70 -5.25 -6.78
CA HIS A 105 -0.85 -3.92 -6.20
C HIS A 105 0.45 -3.41 -5.59
N ALA A 106 1.18 -4.28 -4.89
CA ALA A 106 2.49 -3.93 -4.34
C ALA A 106 3.51 -3.61 -5.45
N ALA A 107 3.59 -4.43 -6.50
CA ALA A 107 4.48 -4.21 -7.64
C ALA A 107 4.11 -2.94 -8.41
N ALA A 108 2.82 -2.66 -8.60
CA ALA A 108 2.36 -1.44 -9.26
C ALA A 108 2.74 -0.20 -8.45
N LEU A 109 2.49 -0.17 -7.14
CA LEU A 109 2.86 0.96 -6.28
C LEU A 109 4.37 1.11 -6.17
N PHE A 110 5.11 0.01 -6.03
CA PHE A 110 6.56 0.01 -6.07
C PHE A 110 7.08 0.64 -7.36
N GLY A 111 6.59 0.20 -8.52
CA GLY A 111 6.98 0.75 -9.82
C GLY A 111 6.71 2.26 -9.93
N TRP A 112 5.55 2.71 -9.46
CA TRP A 112 5.21 4.14 -9.42
C TRP A 112 6.13 4.94 -8.49
N PHE A 113 6.42 4.44 -7.29
CA PHE A 113 7.32 5.13 -6.37
C PHE A 113 8.76 5.16 -6.85
N VAL A 114 9.25 4.08 -7.46
CA VAL A 114 10.57 4.05 -8.12
C VAL A 114 10.61 5.08 -9.24
N ALA A 115 9.60 5.14 -10.11
CA ALA A 115 9.53 6.12 -11.19
C ALA A 115 9.55 7.56 -10.65
N ILE A 116 8.76 7.85 -9.60
CA ILE A 116 8.73 9.17 -8.97
C ILE A 116 10.09 9.49 -8.34
N ALA A 117 10.71 8.55 -7.62
CA ALA A 117 12.03 8.74 -7.02
C ALA A 117 13.10 9.04 -8.08
N VAL A 118 13.11 8.29 -9.19
CA VAL A 118 14.05 8.52 -10.30
C VAL A 118 13.83 9.88 -10.96
N ILE A 119 12.57 10.25 -11.22
CA ILE A 119 12.24 11.58 -11.77
C ILE A 119 12.67 12.68 -10.80
N TRP A 120 12.37 12.52 -9.51
CA TRP A 120 12.78 13.45 -8.47
C TRP A 120 14.30 13.63 -8.46
N THR A 121 15.06 12.55 -8.35
CA THR A 121 16.53 12.60 -8.34
C THR A 121 17.08 13.25 -9.61
N LYS A 122 16.47 12.98 -10.78
CA LYS A 122 16.90 13.60 -12.05
C LYS A 122 16.77 15.13 -12.04
N TYR A 123 15.71 15.68 -11.47
CA TYR A 123 15.43 17.12 -11.52
C TYR A 123 15.88 17.90 -10.28
N ALA A 124 15.78 17.29 -9.09
CA ALA A 124 16.16 17.90 -7.82
C ALA A 124 17.60 17.57 -7.39
N GLY A 125 18.21 16.52 -7.96
CA GLY A 125 19.55 16.07 -7.60
C GLY A 125 19.63 15.46 -6.21
N GLU A 126 20.74 15.71 -5.53
CA GLU A 126 20.97 15.30 -4.14
C GLU A 126 20.27 16.27 -3.21
N VAL A 127 19.30 15.76 -2.46
CA VAL A 127 18.53 16.56 -1.52
C VAL A 127 18.75 15.97 -0.14
N MET A 128 19.29 16.77 0.77
CA MET A 128 19.39 16.42 2.18
C MET A 128 18.22 17.06 2.92
N VAL A 129 17.61 16.31 3.83
CA VAL A 129 16.55 16.80 4.71
C VAL A 129 16.94 16.58 6.16
N SER A 130 16.32 17.33 7.07
CA SER A 130 16.51 17.06 8.49
C SER A 130 15.97 15.68 8.85
N SER A 131 16.52 15.05 9.89
CA SER A 131 16.00 13.77 10.41
C SER A 131 14.50 13.84 10.74
N SER A 132 14.04 14.94 11.33
CA SER A 132 12.61 15.15 11.62
C SER A 132 11.74 15.17 10.35
N SER A 133 12.22 15.81 9.29
CA SER A 133 11.52 15.86 8.00
C SER A 133 11.49 14.48 7.34
N ALA A 134 12.59 13.73 7.41
CA ALA A 134 12.66 12.35 6.91
C ALA A 134 11.64 11.44 7.61
N VAL A 135 11.53 11.53 8.94
CA VAL A 135 10.52 10.80 9.73
C VAL A 135 9.10 11.15 9.28
N ALA A 136 8.79 12.44 9.15
CA ALA A 136 7.49 12.91 8.72
C ALA A 136 7.12 12.41 7.31
N LEU A 137 8.09 12.44 6.39
CA LEU A 137 7.92 11.95 5.02
C LEU A 137 7.67 10.45 4.96
N VAL A 138 8.45 9.65 5.72
CA VAL A 138 8.23 8.19 5.79
C VAL A 138 6.82 7.87 6.33
N GLY A 139 6.41 8.54 7.40
CA GLY A 139 5.05 8.39 7.95
C GLY A 139 3.96 8.79 6.95
N LEU A 140 4.15 9.89 6.22
CA LEU A 140 3.23 10.33 5.17
C LEU A 140 3.14 9.32 4.02
N PHE A 141 4.27 8.78 3.56
CA PHE A 141 4.25 7.75 2.52
C PHE A 141 3.52 6.50 2.98
N ALA A 142 3.78 6.01 4.19
CA ALA A 142 3.07 4.86 4.75
C ALA A 142 1.54 5.12 4.85
N PHE A 143 1.13 6.32 5.23
CA PHE A 143 -0.28 6.74 5.23
C PHE A 143 -0.90 6.64 3.83
N ILE A 144 -0.26 7.25 2.81
CA ILE A 144 -0.75 7.27 1.43
C ILE A 144 -0.81 5.85 0.85
N ILE A 145 0.26 5.07 1.04
CA ILE A 145 0.36 3.69 0.57
C ILE A 145 -0.77 2.85 1.16
N THR A 146 -1.04 3.00 2.46
CA THR A 146 -2.09 2.25 3.14
C THR A 146 -3.45 2.49 2.49
N ILE A 147 -3.82 3.76 2.30
CA ILE A 147 -5.09 4.12 1.66
C ILE A 147 -5.17 3.57 0.24
N ALA A 148 -4.10 3.75 -0.54
CA ALA A 148 -4.05 3.30 -1.93
C ALA A 148 -4.21 1.78 -2.04
N VAL A 149 -3.50 1.02 -1.21
CA VAL A 149 -3.55 -0.45 -1.18
C VAL A 149 -4.94 -0.91 -0.74
N GLU A 150 -5.45 -0.40 0.37
CA GLU A 150 -6.74 -0.85 0.90
C GLU A 150 -7.88 -0.64 -0.10
N VAL A 151 -7.96 0.56 -0.69
CA VAL A 151 -9.01 0.91 -1.66
C VAL A 151 -8.89 0.06 -2.92
N ARG A 152 -7.67 -0.10 -3.47
CA ARG A 152 -7.45 -0.91 -4.68
C ARG A 152 -7.76 -2.39 -4.43
N THR A 153 -7.32 -2.93 -3.30
CA THR A 153 -7.59 -4.33 -2.93
C THR A 153 -9.07 -4.60 -2.78
N LYS A 154 -9.81 -3.77 -2.02
CA LYS A 154 -11.26 -3.91 -1.88
C LYS A 154 -11.95 -3.84 -3.25
N LYS A 155 -11.57 -2.88 -4.11
CA LYS A 155 -12.14 -2.74 -5.47
C LYS A 155 -11.85 -3.95 -6.34
N SER A 156 -10.64 -4.50 -6.32
CA SER A 156 -10.29 -5.70 -7.08
C SER A 156 -11.09 -6.93 -6.65
N ILE A 157 -11.39 -7.06 -5.35
CA ILE A 157 -12.22 -8.15 -4.83
C ILE A 157 -13.65 -8.04 -5.35
N ILE A 158 -14.25 -6.84 -5.33
CA ILE A 158 -15.60 -6.64 -5.88
C ILE A 158 -15.62 -6.86 -7.39
N TYR A 159 -14.75 -6.18 -8.14
CA TYR A 159 -14.77 -6.19 -9.61
C TYR A 159 -14.54 -7.58 -10.19
N LYS A 160 -13.58 -8.34 -9.64
CA LYS A 160 -13.32 -9.71 -10.07
C LYS A 160 -14.52 -10.64 -9.81
N LYS A 161 -15.36 -10.34 -8.82
CA LYS A 161 -16.57 -11.10 -8.55
C LYS A 161 -17.73 -10.71 -9.46
N ILE A 162 -17.91 -9.43 -9.80
CA ILE A 162 -18.89 -9.01 -10.82
C ILE A 162 -18.61 -9.72 -12.15
N ASN A 163 -17.35 -9.72 -12.59
CA ASN A 163 -16.96 -10.35 -13.87
C ASN A 163 -17.13 -11.89 -13.90
N LEU A 164 -17.07 -12.57 -12.75
CA LEU A 164 -17.32 -14.02 -12.67
C LEU A 164 -18.82 -14.36 -12.69
N LEU A 165 -19.69 -13.39 -12.41
CA LEU A 165 -21.15 -13.57 -12.40
C LEU A 165 -21.79 -13.26 -13.75
N GLU A 166 -21.07 -12.60 -14.66
CA GLU A 166 -21.51 -12.25 -16.01
C GLU A 166 -21.05 -13.24 -17.08
N GLN A 167 -20.25 -14.25 -16.73
CA GLN A 167 -19.90 -15.31 -17.66
C GLN A 167 -21.09 -16.28 -17.83
N PRO A 168 -21.57 -16.53 -19.07
CA PRO A 168 -22.57 -17.56 -19.29
C PRO A 168 -21.99 -18.91 -18.88
N GLN A 169 -22.72 -19.62 -18.02
CA GLN A 169 -22.42 -21.00 -17.64
C GLN A 169 -22.60 -21.95 -18.82
#